data_AF-A0A848QNR9-F1
#
_entry.id   AF-A0A848QNR9-F1
#
_cell.length_a   1.000
_cell.length_b   1.000
_cell.length_c   1.000
_cell.angle_alpha   90.00
_cell.angle_beta   90.00
_cell.angle_gamma   90.00
#
_symmetry.space_group_name_H-M   'P 1'
#
loop_
_entity.id
_entity.type
_entity.pdbx_description
1 polymer ?
#
loop_
_entity_poly.entity_id
_entity_poly.type
_entity_poly.pdbx_seq_one_letter_code
_entity_poly.pdbx_strand_id
1 'polypeptide(L)'
;MRLFPLTLSSVLFVAACSPAPNNNVTLETADGPALELVLEIEERLSRDTCLKDIATMRREYRYGMRDGKEIRELIDIRVQEAGWDDLPGGIIIKGQSNFGSFDSRSYFVAFANYHIANDDLDLWACGDNAAGANSIRHKSRY
;
A
#
# COMPACT_ATOMS: atom_id res chain seq x y z
N MET A 1 -54.20 -40.34 13.68
CA MET A 1 -52.83 -40.21 13.16
C MET A 1 -52.73 -38.88 12.42
N ARG A 2 -51.97 -37.91 12.95
CA ARG A 2 -51.75 -36.59 12.33
C ARG A 2 -50.34 -36.57 11.75
N LEU A 3 -50.23 -36.35 10.44
CA LEU A 3 -48.97 -36.16 9.72
C LEU A 3 -48.63 -34.66 9.74
N PHE A 4 -47.46 -34.31 10.30
CA PHE A 4 -46.88 -32.97 10.20
C PHE A 4 -45.97 -32.92 8.96
N PRO A 5 -46.04 -31.88 8.10
CA PRO A 5 -45.04 -31.68 7.07
C PRO A 5 -43.82 -30.95 7.65
N LEU A 6 -42.63 -31.50 7.38
CA LEU A 6 -41.32 -30.90 7.62
C LEU A 6 -41.13 -29.69 6.69
N THR A 7 -40.88 -28.52 7.28
CA THR A 7 -40.45 -27.33 6.55
C THR A 7 -38.94 -27.37 6.32
N LEU A 8 -38.52 -27.47 5.04
CA LEU A 8 -37.14 -27.22 4.63
C LEU A 8 -36.80 -25.75 4.84
N SER A 9 -35.91 -25.44 5.78
CA SER A 9 -35.26 -24.13 5.85
C SER A 9 -34.14 -24.05 4.82
N SER A 10 -34.36 -23.28 3.77
CA SER A 10 -33.32 -22.87 2.83
C SER A 10 -32.37 -21.90 3.54
N VAL A 11 -31.18 -22.37 3.88
CA VAL A 11 -30.08 -21.50 4.35
C VAL A 11 -29.57 -20.74 3.13
N LEU A 12 -30.00 -19.48 2.98
CA LEU A 12 -29.34 -18.54 2.08
C LEU A 12 -27.92 -18.30 2.58
N PHE A 13 -26.93 -18.81 1.85
CA PHE A 13 -25.58 -18.28 1.92
C PHE A 13 -25.61 -16.86 1.34
N VAL A 14 -25.71 -15.87 2.22
CA VAL A 14 -25.37 -14.49 1.87
C VAL A 14 -23.85 -14.49 1.66
N ALA A 15 -23.44 -14.56 0.39
CA ALA A 15 -22.09 -14.16 0.02
C ALA A 15 -21.96 -12.68 0.39
N ALA A 16 -21.35 -12.41 1.55
CA ALA A 16 -20.91 -11.09 1.90
C ALA A 16 -19.85 -10.71 0.86
N CYS A 17 -20.25 -9.96 -0.16
CA CYS A 17 -19.33 -9.16 -0.95
C CYS A 17 -18.62 -8.25 0.05
N SER A 18 -17.41 -8.62 0.44
CA SER A 18 -16.51 -7.69 1.12
C SER A 18 -16.37 -6.49 0.18
N PRO A 19 -16.51 -5.24 0.65
CA PRO A 19 -16.25 -4.08 -0.18
C PRO A 19 -14.86 -4.27 -0.78
N ALA A 20 -14.79 -4.23 -2.12
CA ALA A 20 -13.52 -4.32 -2.81
C ALA A 20 -12.59 -3.27 -2.19
N PRO A 21 -11.33 -3.63 -1.85
CA PRO A 21 -10.37 -2.63 -1.44
C PRO A 21 -10.38 -1.53 -2.50
N ASN A 22 -10.42 -0.29 -2.03
CA ASN A 22 -10.38 0.94 -2.79
C ASN A 22 -9.05 1.04 -3.55
N ASN A 23 -8.93 0.20 -4.57
CA ASN A 23 -7.83 0.08 -5.51
C ASN A 23 -7.96 1.15 -6.59
N ASN A 24 -8.27 2.39 -6.19
CA ASN A 24 -8.25 3.51 -7.13
C ASN A 24 -6.79 3.65 -7.59
N VAL A 25 -6.51 3.24 -8.83
CA VAL A 25 -5.19 3.36 -9.44
C VAL A 25 -5.15 4.69 -10.18
N THR A 26 -4.19 5.54 -9.82
CA THR A 26 -3.88 6.78 -10.51
C THR A 26 -2.51 6.65 -11.16
N LEU A 27 -2.47 6.80 -12.48
CA LEU A 27 -1.22 6.90 -13.23
C LEU A 27 -0.95 8.39 -13.47
N GLU A 28 0.02 8.97 -12.76
CA GLU A 28 0.38 10.38 -12.95
C GLU A 28 1.24 10.57 -14.22
N THR A 29 1.99 9.53 -14.62
CA THR A 29 2.83 9.52 -15.83
C THR A 29 2.92 8.13 -16.44
N ALA A 30 3.24 8.02 -17.73
CA ALA A 30 3.55 6.75 -18.38
C ALA A 30 4.92 6.15 -17.99
N ASP A 31 5.80 6.93 -17.35
CA ASP A 31 7.20 6.56 -17.09
C ASP A 31 7.42 5.86 -15.73
N GLY A 32 6.36 5.56 -14.99
CA GLY A 32 6.47 4.87 -13.70
C GLY A 32 6.62 3.34 -13.81
N PRO A 33 6.73 2.64 -12.67
CA PRO A 33 6.68 1.18 -12.62
C PRO A 33 5.41 0.60 -13.26
N ALA A 34 5.53 -0.58 -13.86
CA ALA A 34 4.38 -1.29 -14.43
C ALA A 34 3.34 -1.63 -13.34
N LEU A 35 2.05 -1.51 -13.67
CA LEU A 35 0.96 -1.75 -12.72
C LEU A 35 0.98 -3.19 -12.20
N GLU A 36 1.27 -4.16 -13.05
CA GLU A 36 1.33 -5.58 -12.68
C GLU A 36 2.36 -5.80 -11.56
N LEU A 37 3.55 -5.21 -11.70
CA LEU A 37 4.60 -5.28 -10.68
C LEU A 37 4.17 -4.56 -9.38
N VAL A 38 3.49 -3.43 -9.50
CA VAL A 38 2.95 -2.71 -8.32
C VAL A 38 1.92 -3.55 -7.57
N LEU A 39 1.05 -4.28 -8.27
CA LEU A 39 0.08 -5.17 -7.64
C LEU A 39 0.74 -6.35 -6.93
N GLU A 40 1.84 -6.90 -7.48
CA GLU A 40 2.64 -7.93 -6.80
C GLU A 40 3.30 -7.39 -5.52
N ILE A 41 3.79 -6.15 -5.56
CA ILE A 41 4.36 -5.48 -4.38
C ILE A 41 3.28 -5.23 -3.31
N GLU A 42 2.08 -4.75 -3.70
CA GLU A 42 0.95 -4.53 -2.79
C GLU A 42 0.56 -5.83 -2.07
N GLU A 43 0.55 -6.97 -2.77
CA GLU A 43 0.27 -8.27 -2.16
C GLU A 43 1.29 -8.60 -1.06
N ARG A 44 2.59 -8.37 -1.31
CA ARG A 44 3.64 -8.61 -0.31
C ARG A 44 3.55 -7.64 0.87
N LEU A 45 3.35 -6.36 0.61
CA LEU A 45 3.20 -5.33 1.65
C LEU A 45 1.99 -5.60 2.55
N SER A 46 0.88 -6.08 1.99
CA SER A 46 -0.34 -6.41 2.77
C SER A 46 -0.14 -7.51 3.81
N ARG A 47 0.94 -8.31 3.69
CA ARG A 47 1.32 -9.34 4.66
C ARG A 47 2.08 -8.77 5.85
N ASP A 48 2.57 -7.53 5.79
CA ASP A 48 3.16 -6.86 6.95
C ASP A 48 2.08 -6.45 7.95
N THR A 49 2.23 -6.83 9.21
CA THR A 49 1.31 -6.41 10.28
C THR A 49 1.24 -4.88 10.44
N CYS A 50 2.30 -4.16 10.10
CA CYS A 50 2.34 -2.72 10.17
C CYS A 50 1.51 -2.06 9.06
N LEU A 51 1.26 -2.78 7.96
CA LEU A 51 0.50 -2.32 6.79
C LEU A 51 -0.86 -3.02 6.65
N LYS A 52 -1.42 -3.53 7.77
CA LYS A 52 -2.68 -4.30 7.76
C LYS A 52 -3.87 -3.60 7.07
N ASP A 53 -3.87 -2.27 7.03
CA ASP A 53 -4.94 -1.45 6.44
C ASP A 53 -4.48 -0.71 5.17
N ILE A 54 -3.42 -1.21 4.51
CA ILE A 54 -2.78 -0.58 3.33
C ILE A 54 -3.76 -0.20 2.22
N ALA A 55 -4.84 -0.98 2.04
CA ALA A 55 -5.87 -0.70 1.06
C ALA A 55 -6.53 0.67 1.26
N THR A 56 -6.68 1.12 2.51
CA THR A 56 -7.29 2.41 2.86
C THR A 56 -6.34 3.59 2.70
N MET A 57 -5.05 3.32 2.53
CA MET A 57 -3.98 4.30 2.54
C MET A 57 -3.71 4.87 1.14
N ARG A 58 -2.93 5.94 1.10
CA ARG A 58 -2.29 6.43 -0.12
C ARG A 58 -0.96 5.70 -0.28
N ARG A 59 -0.74 5.10 -1.45
CA ARG A 59 0.47 4.33 -1.76
C ARG A 59 1.10 4.89 -3.03
N GLU A 60 2.29 5.46 -2.90
CA GLU A 60 3.03 6.05 -3.99
C GLU A 60 4.16 5.12 -4.42
N TYR A 61 4.23 4.89 -5.72
CA TYR A 61 5.20 4.03 -6.38
C TYR A 61 5.95 4.82 -7.44
N ARG A 62 7.27 4.72 -7.44
CA ARG A 62 8.12 5.27 -8.50
C ARG A 62 9.43 4.51 -8.59
N TYR A 63 10.17 4.70 -9.68
CA TYR A 63 11.56 4.26 -9.72
C TYR A 63 12.41 5.03 -8.70
N GLY A 64 13.39 4.34 -8.14
CA GLY A 64 14.32 4.90 -7.17
C GLY A 64 15.26 5.92 -7.83
N MET A 65 15.86 6.77 -7.00
CA MET A 65 16.81 7.79 -7.46
C MET A 65 18.15 7.65 -6.74
N ARG A 66 19.26 7.74 -7.49
CA ARG A 66 20.62 7.85 -6.95
C ARG A 66 21.38 8.91 -7.73
N ASP A 67 22.00 9.85 -7.01
CA ASP A 67 22.77 10.95 -7.59
C ASP A 67 22.00 11.74 -8.66
N GLY A 68 20.69 11.94 -8.45
CA GLY A 68 19.81 12.65 -9.38
C GLY A 68 19.43 11.85 -10.64
N LYS A 69 19.78 10.57 -10.71
CA LYS A 69 19.41 9.68 -11.82
C LYS A 69 18.45 8.60 -11.34
N GLU A 70 17.48 8.29 -12.19
CA GLU A 70 16.57 7.17 -11.99
C GLU A 70 17.33 5.83 -12.05
N ILE A 71 16.99 4.95 -11.12
CA ILE A 71 17.41 3.55 -11.08
C ILE A 71 16.18 2.71 -11.38
N ARG A 72 16.14 2.07 -12.56
CA ARG A 72 14.96 1.28 -12.97
C ARG A 72 14.86 -0.07 -12.26
N GLU A 73 15.94 -0.52 -11.65
CA GLU A 73 16.02 -1.77 -10.88
C GLU A 73 15.55 -1.61 -9.42
N LEU A 74 15.13 -0.40 -9.03
CA LEU A 74 14.68 -0.07 -7.69
C LEU A 74 13.34 0.65 -7.77
N ILE A 75 12.39 0.25 -6.95
CA ILE A 75 11.13 0.97 -6.76
C ILE A 75 11.14 1.55 -5.35
N ASP A 76 10.99 2.85 -5.25
CA ASP A 76 10.74 3.53 -3.98
C ASP A 76 9.22 3.51 -3.70
N ILE A 77 8.87 3.18 -2.47
CA ILE A 77 7.47 3.05 -2.05
C ILE A 77 7.25 3.95 -0.84
N ARG A 78 6.21 4.78 -0.90
CA ARG A 78 5.72 5.56 0.25
C ARG A 78 4.27 5.21 0.51
N VAL A 79 3.97 4.72 1.70
CA VAL A 79 2.61 4.54 2.18
C VAL A 79 2.32 5.60 3.23
N GLN A 80 1.17 6.25 3.13
CA GLN A 80 0.77 7.29 4.09
C GLN A 80 -0.75 7.30 4.28
N GLU A 81 -1.19 7.88 5.38
CA GLU A 81 -2.62 8.13 5.62
C GLU A 81 -3.26 8.90 4.45
N ALA A 82 -4.42 8.42 3.99
CA ALA A 82 -5.22 9.09 2.97
C ALA A 82 -6.08 10.21 3.57
N GLY A 83 -6.44 11.23 2.77
CA GLY A 83 -7.25 12.36 3.22
C GLY A 83 -6.49 13.40 4.05
N TRP A 84 -5.26 13.10 4.44
CA TRP A 84 -4.35 14.08 5.02
C TRP A 84 -3.95 15.12 3.95
N ASP A 85 -4.13 16.42 4.23
CA ASP A 85 -4.00 17.52 3.27
C ASP A 85 -4.79 17.32 1.95
N ASP A 86 -5.99 16.74 2.04
CA ASP A 86 -6.86 16.42 0.90
C ASP A 86 -6.20 15.46 -0.13
N LEU A 87 -5.14 14.74 0.27
CA LEU A 87 -4.46 13.82 -0.62
C LEU A 87 -5.33 12.57 -0.86
N PRO A 88 -5.53 12.15 -2.13
CA PRO A 88 -6.34 10.98 -2.42
C PRO A 88 -5.66 9.71 -1.90
N GLY A 89 -6.48 8.80 -1.36
CA GLY A 89 -6.10 7.40 -1.16
C GLY A 89 -6.09 6.63 -2.47
N GLY A 90 -5.44 5.47 -2.48
CA GLY A 90 -5.29 4.66 -3.69
C GLY A 90 -3.83 4.32 -3.99
N ILE A 91 -3.64 3.60 -5.09
CA ILE A 91 -2.34 3.33 -5.70
C ILE A 91 -2.01 4.48 -6.64
N ILE A 92 -0.82 5.04 -6.53
CA ILE A 92 -0.38 6.18 -7.31
C ILE A 92 0.98 5.85 -7.90
N ILE A 93 1.01 5.71 -9.23
CA ILE A 93 2.23 5.41 -9.98
C ILE A 93 2.73 6.70 -10.58
N LYS A 94 3.93 7.11 -10.15
CA LYS A 94 4.58 8.37 -10.52
C LYS A 94 5.86 8.11 -11.33
N GLY A 95 6.21 9.06 -12.17
CA GLY A 95 7.53 9.16 -12.81
C GLY A 95 8.53 9.84 -11.88
N GLN A 96 9.55 10.50 -12.46
CA GLN A 96 10.54 11.26 -11.67
C GLN A 96 9.89 12.41 -10.91
N SER A 97 9.66 12.21 -9.61
CA SER A 97 9.29 13.25 -8.67
C SER A 97 9.91 12.92 -7.32
N ASN A 98 10.34 13.92 -6.56
CA ASN A 98 10.72 13.72 -5.17
C ASN A 98 9.48 13.40 -4.33
N PHE A 99 9.62 12.57 -3.29
CA PHE A 99 8.56 12.48 -2.28
C PHE A 99 8.61 13.83 -1.58
N GLY A 100 7.49 14.55 -1.59
CA GLY A 100 7.42 15.89 -1.03
C GLY A 100 7.93 15.97 0.42
N SER A 101 8.26 17.19 0.83
CA SER A 101 8.98 17.57 2.05
C SER A 101 8.57 16.87 3.34
N PHE A 102 9.55 16.77 4.23
CA PHE A 102 9.38 16.44 5.64
C PHE A 102 8.37 17.39 6.29
N ASP A 103 7.25 16.83 6.72
CA ASP A 103 6.26 17.52 7.54
C ASP A 103 6.50 17.19 9.02
N SER A 104 6.26 18.16 9.90
CA SER A 104 6.45 18.03 11.36
C SER A 104 5.22 17.53 12.11
N ARG A 105 4.07 17.43 11.42
CA ARG A 105 2.82 16.91 11.95
C ARG A 105 2.85 15.39 12.07
N SER A 106 2.14 14.86 13.06
CA SER A 106 1.96 13.43 13.27
C SER A 106 0.96 12.87 12.27
N TYR A 107 1.39 11.88 11.49
CA TYR A 107 0.55 11.07 10.62
C TYR A 107 1.24 9.71 10.42
N PHE A 108 0.47 8.69 10.05
CA PHE A 108 1.06 7.38 9.74
C PHE A 108 1.84 7.44 8.43
N VAL A 109 3.07 6.91 8.43
CA VAL A 109 3.89 6.75 7.24
C VAL A 109 4.68 5.45 7.27
N ALA A 110 4.84 4.85 6.10
CA ALA A 110 5.76 3.75 5.88
C ALA A 110 6.55 3.96 4.61
N PHE A 111 7.78 3.46 4.59
CA PHE A 111 8.66 3.50 3.44
C PHE A 111 9.28 2.13 3.20
N ALA A 112 9.24 1.72 1.94
CA ALA A 112 9.83 0.47 1.48
C ALA A 112 10.62 0.68 0.19
N ASN A 113 11.49 -0.27 -0.08
CA ASN A 113 12.19 -0.40 -1.34
C ASN A 113 11.96 -1.79 -1.91
N TYR A 114 11.62 -1.87 -3.20
CA TYR A 114 11.58 -3.12 -3.93
C TYR A 114 12.70 -3.17 -4.96
N HIS A 115 13.57 -4.16 -4.84
CA HIS A 115 14.71 -4.40 -5.73
C HIS A 115 14.34 -5.42 -6.79
N ILE A 116 14.08 -4.97 -8.02
CA ILE A 116 13.61 -5.81 -9.13
C ILE A 116 14.61 -6.93 -9.44
N ALA A 117 15.91 -6.61 -9.46
CA ALA A 117 16.95 -7.56 -9.85
C ALA A 117 17.04 -8.79 -8.93
N ASN A 118 16.69 -8.63 -7.65
CA ASN A 118 16.81 -9.68 -6.65
C ASN A 118 15.45 -10.14 -6.11
N ASP A 119 14.35 -9.59 -6.63
CA ASP A 119 12.99 -9.81 -6.16
C ASP A 119 12.81 -9.61 -4.63
N ASP A 120 13.46 -8.59 -4.08
CA ASP A 120 13.55 -8.33 -2.63
C ASP A 120 12.75 -7.08 -2.23
N LEU A 121 11.90 -7.19 -1.20
CA LEU A 121 11.13 -6.09 -0.63
C LEU A 121 11.63 -5.79 0.80
N ASP A 122 12.22 -4.61 0.99
CA ASP A 122 12.70 -4.13 2.28
C ASP A 122 11.80 -3.01 2.81
N LEU A 123 10.97 -3.33 3.79
CA LEU A 123 10.19 -2.33 4.54
C LEU A 123 11.07 -1.82 5.68
N TRP A 124 11.70 -0.67 5.48
CA TRP A 124 12.68 -0.08 6.40
C TRP A 124 12.09 0.96 7.35
N ALA A 125 10.85 1.38 7.10
CA ALA A 125 10.12 2.27 7.97
C ALA A 125 8.62 1.98 7.95
N CYS A 126 7.99 1.90 9.13
CA CYS A 126 6.54 1.92 9.29
C CYS A 126 6.14 2.42 10.70
N GLY A 127 5.28 3.45 10.78
CA GLY A 127 4.78 4.00 12.05
C GLY A 127 4.39 5.48 11.96
N ASP A 128 4.28 6.14 13.11
CA ASP A 128 3.95 7.57 13.18
C ASP A 128 5.13 8.47 12.83
N ASN A 129 4.90 9.45 11.95
CA ASN A 129 5.83 10.54 11.68
C ASN A 129 5.83 11.54 12.84
N ALA A 130 6.52 11.27 13.95
CA ALA A 130 6.63 12.21 15.07
C ALA A 130 7.89 13.09 14.95
N ALA A 131 7.72 14.41 14.89
CA ALA A 131 8.85 15.35 14.94
C ALA A 131 9.67 15.16 16.23
N GLY A 132 10.93 14.76 16.09
CA GLY A 132 11.92 14.75 17.17
C GLY A 132 11.89 13.55 18.13
N ALA A 133 10.98 12.59 17.96
CA ALA A 133 11.03 11.33 18.70
C ALA A 133 11.36 10.19 17.74
N ASN A 134 12.47 9.50 18.01
CA ASN A 134 12.64 8.11 17.57
C ASN A 134 11.29 7.39 17.79
N SER A 135 10.66 6.78 16.78
CA SER A 135 11.24 5.72 15.99
C SER A 135 10.43 5.46 14.73
N ILE A 136 11.10 5.43 13.59
CA ILE A 136 10.78 4.41 12.60
C ILE A 136 12.01 3.54 12.37
N ARG A 137 12.02 2.36 12.99
CA ARG A 137 12.87 1.24 12.57
C ARG A 137 12.04 -0.04 12.67
N HIS A 138 11.29 -0.26 11.61
CA HIS A 138 10.75 -1.57 11.25
C HIS A 138 11.68 -2.12 10.19
N LYS A 139 12.11 -3.38 10.30
CA LYS A 139 12.83 -4.07 9.23
C LYS A 139 12.14 -5.40 9.01
N SER A 140 11.38 -5.47 7.94
CA SER A 140 10.75 -6.70 7.45
C SER A 140 11.32 -6.99 6.06
N ARG A 141 11.67 -8.25 5.82
CA ARG A 141 12.15 -8.76 4.53
C ARG A 141 11.20 -9.85 4.06
N TYR A 142 10.87 -9.82 2.77
CA TYR A 142 9.94 -10.74 2.11
C TYR A 142 10.63 -11.65 1.12
#